data_AF-A0A349D4K0-F1
#
_entry.id   AF-A0A349D4K0-F1
#
_cell.length_a   1.000
_cell.length_b   1.000
_cell.length_c   1.000
_cell.angle_alpha   90.00
_cell.angle_beta   90.00
_cell.angle_gamma   90.00
#
_symmetry.space_group_name_H-M   'P 1'
#
loop_
_entity.id
_entity.type
_entity.pdbx_description
1 polymer ?
#
loop_
_entity_poly.entity_id
_entity_poly.type
_entity_poly.pdbx_seq_one_letter_code
_entity_poly.pdbx_strand_id
1 'polypeptide(L)'
;MPSEVYRLDVNLESSKKITPPKAPKSFNADVAVCPEKPDRVYMIFNKPGSTFYFHVSEDRGETFAMNRSINAFGMGMAGFEIEVSPIQADRIYFGGISLHRMEGLTSKKLEKIQGTQHDDIRDIRIISRAGVDQLICGNDGGVSVNGQSGDGSWTHLVGVGLKGLNISQYYDIDVSDWDPTVFVGGLQDNGTIAWKKGTRPQHLFGGDGGSCNFEPGSSSELIASYNSGASPGALVKIDLLKNKTSSIWNTSYGSSIAPIEQAEYDDNKVLYAYAKQGNPAKYGLYEYDLSTNENRMLGSDGNKEVLAIANAPNNPSTIYYAIYDVTYGPDPEGILRRSDNMGKSWRDISSGLNGSKDNKISHIAISPTNDYDVWVSYQGFRDGQKVYRSTDGGSNWVNASNGLPNFPVNRLMIIPGSPERIFAATDYGIYTRTKESNWTCFSNGLPPTMVTDLEYSRCSNKLYAATFGRGIWESEYPFDVKPSQKIVQYSSNDTLSGNQFWDYNILVRKGAHLIIGGTSKSEIKVMPGQKITVENGGQVTFTNVDVAASCGGSWEIELLSSGFWGKSRSNKSVAVLGNQVKLLNLENKGQFPLLKKL
;
A
#
# COMPACT_ATOMS: atom_id res chain seq x y z
N MET A 1 -20.32 30.14 13.64
CA MET A 1 -21.68 30.58 14.03
C MET A 1 -22.53 29.32 14.20
N PRO A 2 -23.57 29.32 15.06
CA PRO A 2 -24.48 28.19 15.10
C PRO A 2 -25.18 28.00 13.75
N SER A 3 -25.49 26.76 13.38
CA SER A 3 -26.24 26.47 12.15
C SER A 3 -27.62 27.12 12.20
N GLU A 4 -28.04 27.68 11.08
CA GLU A 4 -29.36 28.25 10.91
C GLU A 4 -30.07 27.53 9.75
N VAL A 5 -31.30 27.10 10.00
CA VAL A 5 -32.14 26.42 9.02
C VAL A 5 -33.19 27.40 8.50
N TYR A 6 -33.36 27.44 7.17
CA TYR A 6 -34.30 28.29 6.47
C TYR A 6 -35.22 27.47 5.58
N ARG A 7 -36.49 27.86 5.51
CA ARG A 7 -37.44 27.41 4.49
C ARG A 7 -37.50 28.47 3.41
N LEU A 8 -37.30 28.08 2.16
CA LEU A 8 -37.53 28.93 1.01
C LEU A 8 -38.96 28.74 0.52
N ASP A 9 -39.70 29.83 0.40
CA ASP A 9 -40.91 29.88 -0.40
C ASP A 9 -40.51 30.29 -1.83
N VAL A 10 -40.53 29.32 -2.74
CA VAL A 10 -40.07 29.50 -4.11
C VAL A 10 -40.99 30.43 -4.91
N ASN A 11 -42.29 30.46 -4.58
CA ASN A 11 -43.26 31.29 -5.30
C ASN A 11 -43.23 32.75 -4.81
N LEU A 12 -42.91 32.95 -3.53
CA LEU A 12 -42.80 34.28 -2.93
C LEU A 12 -41.37 34.84 -2.98
N GLU A 13 -40.42 34.10 -3.54
CA GLU A 13 -38.97 34.42 -3.56
C GLU A 13 -38.45 34.89 -2.20
N SER A 14 -38.96 34.27 -1.13
CA SER A 14 -38.68 34.70 0.25
C SER A 14 -38.24 33.53 1.11
N SER A 15 -37.33 33.79 2.05
CA SER A 15 -36.87 32.79 3.00
C SER A 15 -37.33 33.12 4.40
N LYS A 16 -37.71 32.09 5.15
CA LYS A 16 -38.04 32.20 6.57
C LYS A 16 -37.11 31.33 7.40
N LYS A 17 -36.52 31.91 8.44
CA LYS A 17 -35.74 31.15 9.42
C LYS A 17 -36.68 30.26 10.23
N ILE A 18 -36.41 28.96 10.24
CA ILE A 18 -37.18 27.92 10.94
C ILE A 18 -36.30 27.12 11.91
N THR A 19 -35.21 27.72 12.39
CA THR A 19 -34.32 27.06 13.35
C THR A 19 -35.06 26.85 14.68
N PRO A 20 -35.06 25.63 15.27
CA PRO A 20 -35.76 25.39 16.53
C PRO A 20 -35.24 26.28 17.67
N PRO A 21 -36.11 26.86 18.53
CA PRO A 21 -35.69 27.76 19.60
C PRO A 21 -34.73 27.15 20.63
N LYS A 22 -34.75 25.82 20.78
CA LYS A 22 -33.92 25.04 21.71
C LYS A 22 -32.80 24.27 21.01
N ALA A 23 -32.51 24.56 19.74
CA ALA A 23 -31.41 23.91 19.05
C ALA A 23 -30.10 24.18 19.82
N PRO A 24 -29.23 23.17 20.00
CA PRO A 24 -27.92 23.39 20.58
C PRO A 24 -27.16 24.41 19.72
N LYS A 25 -26.19 25.12 20.33
CA LYS A 25 -25.18 25.87 19.57
C LYS A 25 -24.26 24.86 18.87
N SER A 26 -24.79 24.30 17.79
CA SER A 26 -24.18 23.29 16.91
C SER A 26 -23.59 23.97 15.68
N PHE A 27 -22.52 23.40 15.13
CA PHE A 27 -21.98 23.82 13.85
C PHE A 27 -22.62 23.09 12.65
N ASN A 28 -23.29 21.96 12.89
CA ASN A 28 -23.90 21.12 11.84
C ASN A 28 -25.38 20.86 12.13
N ALA A 29 -26.20 20.89 11.08
CA ALA A 29 -27.62 20.55 11.11
C ALA A 29 -27.98 19.82 9.81
N ASP A 30 -28.94 18.91 9.88
CA ASP A 30 -29.49 18.23 8.71
C ASP A 30 -31.02 18.11 8.85
N VAL A 31 -31.72 18.00 7.72
CA VAL A 31 -33.17 18.15 7.60
C VAL A 31 -33.74 17.09 6.68
N ALA A 32 -34.81 16.42 7.11
CA ALA A 32 -35.52 15.44 6.30
C ALA A 32 -37.04 15.66 6.32
N VAL A 33 -37.69 15.33 5.19
CA VAL A 33 -39.13 15.48 4.98
C VAL A 33 -39.70 14.23 4.33
N CYS A 34 -40.95 13.88 4.67
CA CYS A 34 -41.67 12.76 4.06
C CYS A 34 -42.66 13.30 3.02
N PRO A 35 -42.64 12.83 1.76
CA PRO A 35 -43.62 13.23 0.75
C PRO A 35 -45.08 12.89 1.11
N GLU A 36 -45.34 11.82 1.85
CA GLU A 36 -46.71 11.51 2.33
C GLU A 36 -47.22 12.49 3.39
N LYS A 37 -46.31 13.18 4.09
CA LYS A 37 -46.64 14.19 5.10
C LYS A 37 -45.74 15.42 4.95
N PRO A 38 -45.92 16.22 3.88
CA PRO A 38 -44.98 17.27 3.48
C PRO A 38 -44.90 18.44 4.47
N ASP A 39 -45.88 18.57 5.36
CA ASP A 39 -45.88 19.57 6.42
C ASP A 39 -44.99 19.17 7.60
N ARG A 40 -44.65 17.88 7.71
CA ARG A 40 -43.77 17.37 8.75
C ARG A 40 -42.31 17.55 8.36
N VAL A 41 -41.54 18.18 9.22
CA VAL A 41 -40.10 18.42 9.04
C VAL A 41 -39.36 17.85 10.23
N TYR A 42 -38.42 16.94 9.98
CA TYR A 42 -37.45 16.49 10.97
C TYR A 42 -36.17 17.28 10.82
N MET A 43 -35.56 17.61 11.95
CA MET A 43 -34.23 18.22 12.00
C MET A 43 -33.38 17.50 13.03
N ILE A 44 -32.12 17.33 12.70
CA ILE A 44 -31.12 16.78 13.61
C ILE A 44 -29.96 17.76 13.74
N PHE A 45 -29.52 17.99 14.97
CA PHE A 45 -28.37 18.82 15.30
C PHE A 45 -27.37 18.00 16.09
N ASN A 46 -26.09 18.29 15.96
CA ASN A 46 -25.05 17.62 16.72
C ASN A 46 -24.11 18.61 17.42
N LYS A 47 -23.91 18.45 18.72
CA LYS A 47 -22.84 19.17 19.43
C LYS A 47 -21.56 18.32 19.42
N PRO A 48 -20.37 18.92 19.26
CA PRO A 48 -19.10 18.23 19.53
C PRO A 48 -19.18 17.54 20.91
N GLY A 49 -19.18 16.21 20.91
CA GLY A 49 -19.51 15.40 22.10
C GLY A 49 -20.58 14.33 21.90
N SER A 50 -20.87 13.90 20.66
CA SER A 50 -21.54 12.62 20.38
C SER A 50 -23.03 12.57 20.76
N THR A 51 -23.72 13.70 20.85
CA THR A 51 -25.18 13.71 21.12
C THR A 51 -25.93 14.35 19.96
N PHE A 52 -26.91 13.63 19.43
CA PHE A 52 -27.87 14.12 18.46
C PHE A 52 -29.11 14.68 19.13
N TYR A 53 -29.56 15.82 18.63
CA TYR A 53 -30.76 16.51 19.07
C TYR A 53 -31.75 16.55 17.91
N PHE A 54 -32.79 15.74 18.03
CA PHE A 54 -33.85 15.63 17.05
C PHE A 54 -34.97 16.60 17.40
N HIS A 55 -35.52 17.24 16.38
CA HIS A 55 -36.68 18.10 16.45
C HIS A 55 -37.67 17.69 15.35
N VAL A 56 -38.97 17.78 15.64
CA VAL A 56 -40.02 17.59 14.64
C VAL A 56 -40.99 18.76 14.68
N SER A 57 -41.30 19.28 13.50
CA SER A 57 -42.38 20.22 13.24
C SER A 57 -43.46 19.49 12.44
N GLU A 58 -44.72 19.87 12.66
CA GLU A 58 -45.89 19.36 11.93
C GLU A 58 -46.52 20.45 11.04
N ASP A 59 -45.87 21.61 10.94
CA ASP A 59 -46.39 22.83 10.32
C ASP A 59 -45.29 23.54 9.50
N ARG A 60 -44.44 22.78 8.82
CA ARG A 60 -43.37 23.25 7.92
C ARG A 60 -42.29 24.10 8.62
N GLY A 61 -42.04 23.85 9.90
CA GLY A 61 -41.04 24.55 10.71
C GLY A 61 -41.53 25.83 11.38
N GLU A 62 -42.85 26.08 11.40
CA GLU A 62 -43.42 27.23 12.13
C GLU A 62 -43.33 27.02 13.64
N THR A 63 -43.66 25.81 14.11
CA THR A 63 -43.49 25.37 15.49
C THR A 63 -42.86 23.97 15.56
N PHE A 64 -42.12 23.71 16.63
CA PHE A 64 -41.52 22.40 16.87
C PHE A 64 -42.22 21.73 18.05
N ALA A 65 -43.01 20.71 17.73
CA ALA A 65 -43.88 20.02 18.67
C ALA A 65 -43.12 19.13 19.66
N MET A 66 -41.98 18.56 19.23
CA MET A 66 -41.21 17.64 20.06
C MET A 66 -39.70 17.75 19.82
N ASN A 67 -38.93 17.43 20.86
CA ASN A 67 -37.49 17.23 20.77
C ASN A 67 -37.07 15.96 21.53
N ARG A 68 -35.98 15.33 21.09
CA ARG A 68 -35.36 14.18 21.74
C ARG A 68 -33.86 14.27 21.58
N SER A 69 -33.13 14.00 22.66
CA SER A 69 -31.68 13.76 22.58
C SER A 69 -31.38 12.27 22.54
N ILE A 70 -30.44 11.88 21.69
CA ILE A 70 -29.93 10.52 21.59
C ILE A 70 -28.41 10.61 21.71
N ASN A 71 -27.85 9.94 22.73
CA ASN A 71 -26.41 9.78 22.85
C ASN A 71 -25.97 8.71 21.84
N ALA A 72 -24.95 9.07 21.09
CA ALA A 72 -24.62 8.51 19.82
C ALA A 72 -23.10 8.33 19.84
N PHE A 73 -22.64 7.26 20.49
CA PHE A 73 -21.23 6.97 20.83
C PHE A 73 -20.25 7.35 19.71
N GLY A 74 -19.55 8.48 19.85
CA GLY A 74 -18.55 8.99 18.89
C GLY A 74 -19.10 9.72 17.65
N MET A 75 -20.42 9.71 17.42
CA MET A 75 -21.10 10.09 16.16
C MET A 75 -21.16 11.61 15.89
N GLY A 76 -20.42 12.44 16.63
CA GLY A 76 -20.59 13.90 16.57
C GLY A 76 -19.48 14.73 15.92
N MET A 77 -18.38 14.10 15.50
CA MET A 77 -17.19 14.86 15.09
C MET A 77 -16.93 14.88 13.58
N ALA A 78 -17.49 13.94 12.80
CA ALA A 78 -17.07 13.73 11.42
C ALA A 78 -18.13 14.04 10.34
N GLY A 79 -19.41 14.17 10.69
CA GLY A 79 -20.53 14.27 9.73
C GLY A 79 -21.65 13.30 10.09
N PHE A 80 -22.89 13.58 9.68
CA PHE A 80 -24.07 12.75 9.93
C PHE A 80 -25.14 13.03 8.87
N GLU A 81 -26.06 12.09 8.73
CA GLU A 81 -27.19 12.17 7.78
C GLU A 81 -28.49 11.76 8.50
N ILE A 82 -29.60 12.43 8.16
CA ILE A 82 -30.96 11.96 8.45
C ILE A 82 -31.75 11.81 7.15
N GLU A 83 -32.52 10.74 7.05
CA GLU A 83 -33.53 10.58 6.00
C GLU A 83 -34.81 9.99 6.58
N VAL A 84 -35.94 10.31 5.97
CA VAL A 84 -37.26 9.84 6.41
C VAL A 84 -37.85 8.99 5.30
N SER A 85 -38.46 7.86 5.67
CA SER A 85 -39.14 7.00 4.69
C SER A 85 -40.14 7.82 3.88
N PRO A 86 -40.10 7.74 2.54
CA PRO A 86 -41.03 8.51 1.74
C PRO A 86 -42.46 7.96 1.77
N ILE A 87 -42.66 6.76 2.34
CA ILE A 87 -43.95 6.06 2.44
C ILE A 87 -44.41 5.82 3.90
N GLN A 88 -43.64 6.28 4.89
CA GLN A 88 -43.95 6.15 6.32
C GLN A 88 -43.38 7.35 7.08
N ALA A 89 -44.18 8.39 7.30
CA ALA A 89 -43.71 9.65 7.86
C ALA A 89 -43.15 9.58 9.30
N ASP A 90 -43.37 8.49 10.04
CA ASP A 90 -42.75 8.26 11.34
C ASP A 90 -41.42 7.50 11.23
N ARG A 91 -41.13 6.81 10.12
CA ARG A 91 -39.91 6.03 10.00
C ARG A 91 -38.72 6.90 9.62
N ILE A 92 -37.74 6.96 10.51
CA ILE A 92 -36.57 7.82 10.40
C ILE A 92 -35.31 6.95 10.39
N TYR A 93 -34.46 7.19 9.41
CA TYR A 93 -33.12 6.62 9.28
C TYR A 93 -32.10 7.71 9.56
N PHE A 94 -31.06 7.39 10.30
CA PHE A 94 -29.98 8.35 10.53
C PHE A 94 -28.67 7.65 10.79
N GLY A 95 -27.58 8.32 10.41
CA GLY A 95 -26.24 7.76 10.41
C GLY A 95 -25.19 8.79 10.80
N GLY A 96 -24.09 8.27 11.33
CA GLY A 96 -22.80 8.90 11.52
C GLY A 96 -21.83 7.72 11.47
N ILE A 97 -21.08 7.43 12.53
CA ILE A 97 -20.32 6.17 12.62
C ILE A 97 -21.21 4.92 12.41
N SER A 98 -22.44 4.88 12.96
CA SER A 98 -23.34 3.72 12.83
C SER A 98 -24.72 4.12 12.31
N LEU A 99 -25.31 3.27 11.46
CA LEU A 99 -26.66 3.44 10.91
C LEU A 99 -27.76 2.95 11.87
N HIS A 100 -28.78 3.79 12.06
CA HIS A 100 -29.90 3.53 12.95
C HIS A 100 -31.27 3.80 12.29
N ARG A 101 -32.30 3.17 12.86
CA ARG A 101 -33.72 3.38 12.54
C ARG A 101 -34.52 3.67 13.81
N MET A 102 -35.50 4.57 13.70
CA MET A 102 -36.52 4.79 14.72
C MET A 102 -37.90 5.09 14.10
N GLU A 103 -38.96 4.84 14.87
CA GLU A 103 -40.36 5.10 14.48
C GLU A 103 -40.92 6.28 15.31
N GLY A 104 -40.75 7.49 14.80
CA GLY A 104 -41.11 8.75 15.43
C GLY A 104 -40.18 9.10 16.61
N LEU A 105 -40.30 10.32 17.12
CA LEU A 105 -39.47 10.77 18.24
C LEU A 105 -39.93 10.22 19.60
N THR A 106 -41.17 9.71 19.70
CA THR A 106 -41.74 9.14 20.94
C THR A 106 -41.36 7.68 21.18
N SER A 107 -40.95 6.95 20.13
CA SER A 107 -40.61 5.54 20.26
C SER A 107 -39.41 5.33 21.18
N LYS A 108 -39.55 4.46 22.17
CA LYS A 108 -38.42 4.03 22.99
C LYS A 108 -37.45 3.10 22.24
N LYS A 109 -37.88 2.53 21.10
CA LYS A 109 -37.10 1.58 20.33
C LYS A 109 -36.24 2.32 19.31
N LEU A 110 -34.95 2.40 19.61
CA LEU A 110 -33.90 2.80 18.68
C LEU A 110 -33.20 1.52 18.22
N GLU A 111 -33.16 1.28 16.91
CA GLU A 111 -32.58 0.06 16.35
C GLU A 111 -31.30 0.40 15.58
N LYS A 112 -30.19 -0.26 15.94
CA LYS A 112 -28.98 -0.27 15.09
C LYS A 112 -29.24 -1.25 13.95
N ILE A 113 -29.30 -0.72 12.72
CA ILE A 113 -29.55 -1.50 11.49
C ILE A 113 -28.29 -1.67 10.63
N GLN A 114 -27.15 -1.23 11.16
CA GLN A 114 -25.83 -1.50 10.60
C GLN A 114 -25.62 -3.02 10.47
N GLY A 115 -25.24 -3.49 9.29
CA GLY A 115 -24.91 -4.87 9.02
C GLY A 115 -23.43 -5.02 8.66
N THR A 116 -23.16 -5.56 7.47
CA THR A 116 -21.79 -5.81 6.99
C THR A 116 -21.16 -4.64 6.25
N GLN A 117 -21.92 -3.58 5.97
CA GLN A 117 -21.41 -2.36 5.35
C GLN A 117 -20.45 -1.62 6.29
N HIS A 118 -19.56 -0.83 5.70
CA HIS A 118 -18.63 0.01 6.45
C HIS A 118 -19.40 0.97 7.38
N ASP A 119 -18.79 1.28 8.51
CA ASP A 119 -19.25 2.33 9.43
C ASP A 119 -19.07 3.72 8.75
N ASP A 120 -19.27 4.83 9.46
CA ASP A 120 -19.14 6.20 8.92
C ASP A 120 -20.04 6.49 7.72
N ILE A 121 -21.35 6.41 7.96
CA ILE A 121 -22.41 6.81 7.06
C ILE A 121 -22.32 8.32 6.78
N ARG A 122 -22.12 8.65 5.51
CA ARG A 122 -22.02 10.03 4.98
C ARG A 122 -23.20 10.46 4.16
N ASP A 123 -23.95 9.50 3.62
CA ASP A 123 -25.13 9.76 2.82
C ASP A 123 -26.12 8.58 2.95
N ILE A 124 -27.40 8.88 2.93
CA ILE A 124 -28.50 7.91 2.93
C ILE A 124 -29.45 8.33 1.83
N ARG A 125 -29.85 7.39 0.98
CA ARG A 125 -30.95 7.58 0.04
C ARG A 125 -31.94 6.45 0.19
N ILE A 126 -33.22 6.79 0.09
CA ILE A 126 -34.31 5.84 0.26
C ILE A 126 -35.08 5.73 -1.04
N ILE A 127 -35.20 4.50 -1.53
CA ILE A 127 -36.06 4.17 -2.66
C ILE A 127 -37.14 3.23 -2.16
N SER A 128 -38.39 3.70 -2.13
CA SER A 128 -39.50 2.87 -1.66
C SER A 128 -40.26 2.24 -2.81
N ARG A 129 -40.46 0.92 -2.75
CA ARG A 129 -41.20 0.14 -3.75
C ARG A 129 -42.02 -0.93 -3.05
N ALA A 130 -43.28 -1.10 -3.47
CA ALA A 130 -44.19 -2.11 -2.95
C ALA A 130 -44.29 -2.13 -1.40
N GLY A 131 -44.29 -0.94 -0.77
CA GLY A 131 -44.41 -0.81 0.69
C GLY A 131 -43.13 -1.06 1.48
N VAL A 132 -41.98 -1.24 0.80
CA VAL A 132 -40.68 -1.49 1.43
C VAL A 132 -39.72 -0.37 1.07
N ASP A 133 -38.98 0.12 2.07
CA ASP A 133 -37.86 1.05 1.87
C ASP A 133 -36.60 0.27 1.50
N GLN A 134 -35.94 0.65 0.43
CA GLN A 134 -34.59 0.22 0.10
C GLN A 134 -33.61 1.34 0.44
N LEU A 135 -32.60 1.04 1.26
CA LEU A 135 -31.57 2.00 1.64
C LEU A 135 -30.35 1.88 0.73
N ILE A 136 -29.84 3.03 0.27
CA ILE A 136 -28.53 3.17 -0.37
C ILE A 136 -27.72 4.07 0.54
N CYS A 137 -26.60 3.58 1.05
CA CYS A 137 -25.76 4.30 1.99
C CYS A 137 -24.38 4.55 1.40
N GLY A 138 -23.99 5.82 1.37
CA GLY A 138 -22.60 6.24 1.17
C GLY A 138 -21.87 6.20 2.51
N ASN A 139 -20.67 5.64 2.52
CA ASN A 139 -19.78 5.51 3.68
C ASN A 139 -18.32 5.53 3.24
N ASP A 140 -17.40 5.52 4.20
CA ASP A 140 -15.96 5.55 3.93
C ASP A 140 -15.48 4.25 3.20
N GLY A 141 -16.30 3.18 3.20
CA GLY A 141 -16.13 1.99 2.35
C GLY A 141 -16.83 2.05 0.98
N GLY A 142 -17.34 3.21 0.58
CA GLY A 142 -18.01 3.45 -0.70
C GLY A 142 -19.53 3.41 -0.60
N VAL A 143 -20.18 2.57 -1.42
CA VAL A 143 -21.65 2.52 -1.48
C VAL A 143 -22.15 1.12 -1.15
N SER A 144 -23.11 1.04 -0.23
CA SER A 144 -23.80 -0.20 0.13
C SER A 144 -25.31 -0.07 -0.01
N VAL A 145 -25.96 -1.15 -0.46
CA VAL A 145 -27.41 -1.21 -0.68
C VAL A 145 -28.03 -2.28 0.20
N ASN A 146 -29.11 -1.94 0.89
CA ASN A 146 -29.86 -2.90 1.70
C ASN A 146 -30.93 -3.63 0.85
N GLY A 147 -31.25 -4.88 1.19
CA GLY A 147 -32.30 -5.66 0.53
C GLY A 147 -33.71 -5.24 0.94
N GLN A 148 -33.97 -5.01 2.23
CA GLN A 148 -35.28 -4.60 2.76
C GLN A 148 -35.18 -3.79 4.06
N SER A 149 -35.63 -2.53 4.06
CA SER A 149 -35.94 -1.65 5.21
C SER A 149 -35.00 -1.71 6.43
N GLY A 150 -33.72 -2.02 6.23
CA GLY A 150 -32.72 -2.19 7.29
C GLY A 150 -32.75 -3.55 8.00
N ASP A 151 -33.17 -4.62 7.33
CA ASP A 151 -33.19 -6.00 7.83
C ASP A 151 -31.80 -6.63 8.03
N GLY A 152 -30.73 -5.91 7.70
CA GLY A 152 -29.35 -6.37 7.80
C GLY A 152 -28.81 -7.06 6.54
N SER A 153 -29.62 -7.22 5.49
CA SER A 153 -29.14 -7.74 4.20
C SER A 153 -28.43 -6.64 3.41
N TRP A 154 -27.10 -6.62 3.39
CA TRP A 154 -26.33 -5.55 2.74
C TRP A 154 -25.47 -6.08 1.59
N THR A 155 -25.54 -5.37 0.46
CA THR A 155 -24.69 -5.59 -0.72
C THR A 155 -23.78 -4.38 -0.89
N HIS A 156 -22.47 -4.61 -0.80
CA HIS A 156 -21.46 -3.61 -1.11
C HIS A 156 -21.35 -3.46 -2.62
N LEU A 157 -21.23 -2.25 -3.15
CA LEU A 157 -21.06 -2.03 -4.59
C LEU A 157 -19.58 -1.86 -4.99
N VAL A 158 -18.69 -1.65 -4.03
CA VAL A 158 -17.24 -1.57 -4.28
C VAL A 158 -16.67 -2.97 -4.53
N GLY A 159 -15.87 -3.11 -5.59
CA GLY A 159 -15.15 -4.36 -5.90
C GLY A 159 -16.02 -5.55 -6.34
N VAL A 160 -17.31 -5.34 -6.67
CA VAL A 160 -18.20 -6.42 -7.14
C VAL A 160 -18.06 -6.65 -8.65
N GLY A 161 -17.14 -7.53 -9.02
CA GLY A 161 -16.92 -7.95 -10.41
C GLY A 161 -16.53 -6.80 -11.35
N LEU A 162 -16.62 -7.02 -12.67
CA LEU A 162 -16.28 -6.01 -13.68
C LEU A 162 -17.23 -4.79 -13.72
N LYS A 163 -18.30 -4.80 -12.92
CA LYS A 163 -19.36 -3.76 -12.91
C LYS A 163 -19.44 -3.00 -11.59
N GLY A 164 -18.63 -3.38 -10.60
CA GLY A 164 -18.57 -2.70 -9.30
C GLY A 164 -17.87 -1.34 -9.40
N LEU A 165 -18.06 -0.52 -8.37
CA LEU A 165 -17.34 0.74 -8.23
C LEU A 165 -15.88 0.46 -7.86
N ASN A 166 -14.95 0.97 -8.66
CA ASN A 166 -13.51 0.94 -8.37
C ASN A 166 -13.09 2.31 -7.82
N ILE A 167 -13.45 2.56 -6.56
CA ILE A 167 -13.27 3.87 -5.90
C ILE A 167 -12.44 3.78 -4.61
N SER A 168 -11.77 2.64 -4.40
CA SER A 168 -10.88 2.44 -3.25
C SER A 168 -9.72 3.43 -3.25
N GLN A 169 -9.35 3.88 -2.06
CA GLN A 169 -8.28 4.82 -1.80
C GLN A 169 -7.07 4.07 -1.26
N TYR A 170 -6.12 3.75 -2.15
CA TYR A 170 -4.93 3.00 -1.80
C TYR A 170 -3.80 3.92 -1.37
N TYR A 171 -3.10 3.56 -0.30
CA TYR A 171 -1.85 4.17 0.10
C TYR A 171 -0.64 3.49 -0.56
N ASP A 172 -0.68 2.16 -0.63
CA ASP A 172 0.43 1.30 -1.05
C ASP A 172 -0.15 -0.03 -1.58
N ILE A 173 0.50 -0.66 -2.55
CA ILE A 173 0.12 -1.97 -3.10
C ILE A 173 1.33 -2.86 -3.29
N ASP A 174 1.11 -4.17 -3.32
CA ASP A 174 2.11 -5.10 -3.83
C ASP A 174 1.46 -6.22 -4.66
N VAL A 175 2.21 -6.73 -5.62
CA VAL A 175 1.82 -7.80 -6.55
C VAL A 175 2.78 -8.97 -6.36
N SER A 176 2.24 -10.17 -6.13
CA SER A 176 3.10 -11.33 -5.94
C SER A 176 3.97 -11.60 -7.17
N ASP A 177 5.27 -11.70 -6.92
CA ASP A 177 6.29 -12.13 -7.89
C ASP A 177 6.13 -13.58 -8.35
N TRP A 178 5.34 -14.38 -7.62
CA TRP A 178 5.09 -15.78 -7.94
C TRP A 178 3.78 -15.99 -8.70
N ASP A 179 2.71 -15.32 -8.28
CA ASP A 179 1.40 -15.34 -8.95
C ASP A 179 0.94 -13.89 -9.19
N PRO A 180 1.15 -13.32 -10.40
CA PRO A 180 0.85 -11.91 -10.69
C PRO A 180 -0.67 -11.63 -10.75
N THR A 181 -1.50 -12.62 -10.41
CA THR A 181 -2.93 -12.45 -10.20
C THR A 181 -3.28 -12.21 -8.74
N VAL A 182 -2.33 -12.29 -7.80
CA VAL A 182 -2.53 -12.09 -6.36
C VAL A 182 -1.91 -10.77 -5.95
N PHE A 183 -2.66 -10.00 -5.19
CA PHE A 183 -2.32 -8.65 -4.80
C PHE A 183 -2.66 -8.39 -3.33
N VAL A 184 -1.99 -7.42 -2.75
CA VAL A 184 -2.28 -6.84 -1.44
C VAL A 184 -2.27 -5.31 -1.56
N GLY A 185 -3.03 -4.62 -0.70
CA GLY A 185 -2.99 -3.17 -0.62
C GLY A 185 -3.45 -2.65 0.73
N GLY A 186 -2.83 -1.56 1.17
CA GLY A 186 -3.26 -0.76 2.33
C GLY A 186 -4.16 0.39 1.91
N LEU A 187 -5.32 0.53 2.54
CA LEU A 187 -6.33 1.52 2.19
C LEU A 187 -6.63 2.47 3.35
N GLN A 188 -7.04 3.70 3.00
CA GLN A 188 -7.69 4.58 3.95
C GLN A 188 -9.05 4.00 4.37
N ASP A 189 -9.30 3.96 5.69
CA ASP A 189 -10.49 3.53 6.40
C ASP A 189 -10.90 2.05 6.16
N ASN A 190 -10.35 1.39 5.15
CA ASN A 190 -10.74 0.06 4.67
C ASN A 190 -9.69 -1.04 4.92
N GLY A 191 -8.75 -0.77 5.80
CA GLY A 191 -7.73 -1.69 6.28
C GLY A 191 -6.77 -2.17 5.20
N THR A 192 -6.07 -3.26 5.49
CA THR A 192 -5.30 -3.99 4.49
C THR A 192 -6.20 -5.05 3.85
N ILE A 193 -6.21 -5.09 2.53
CA ILE A 193 -6.97 -6.08 1.75
C ILE A 193 -6.03 -6.92 0.90
N ALA A 194 -6.42 -8.17 0.63
CA ALA A 194 -5.81 -8.98 -0.42
C ALA A 194 -6.87 -9.48 -1.39
N TRP A 195 -6.48 -9.69 -2.64
CA TRP A 195 -7.38 -10.24 -3.65
C TRP A 195 -6.64 -11.05 -4.71
N LYS A 196 -7.37 -11.99 -5.30
CA LYS A 196 -6.99 -12.65 -6.54
C LYS A 196 -7.80 -12.05 -7.69
N LYS A 197 -7.18 -11.83 -8.84
CA LYS A 197 -7.86 -11.28 -10.02
C LYS A 197 -9.08 -12.14 -10.36
N GLY A 198 -10.24 -11.48 -10.50
CA GLY A 198 -11.52 -12.15 -10.75
C GLY A 198 -12.28 -12.58 -9.48
N THR A 199 -11.71 -12.39 -8.29
CA THR A 199 -12.41 -12.60 -7.01
C THR A 199 -12.72 -11.27 -6.33
N ARG A 200 -13.61 -11.29 -5.34
CA ARG A 200 -13.85 -10.13 -4.47
C ARG A 200 -12.63 -9.92 -3.54
N PRO A 201 -12.18 -8.68 -3.30
CA PRO A 201 -11.18 -8.40 -2.30
C PRO A 201 -11.63 -8.78 -0.89
N GLN A 202 -10.68 -9.25 -0.09
CA GLN A 202 -10.89 -9.67 1.29
C GLN A 202 -10.20 -8.69 2.22
N HIS A 203 -10.97 -8.14 3.17
CA HIS A 203 -10.41 -7.41 4.30
C HIS A 203 -9.66 -8.38 5.20
N LEU A 204 -8.40 -8.06 5.49
CA LEU A 204 -7.54 -8.90 6.30
C LEU A 204 -7.50 -8.41 7.75
N PHE A 205 -7.26 -7.11 7.95
CA PHE A 205 -7.16 -6.48 9.27
C PHE A 205 -7.06 -4.94 9.15
N GLY A 206 -7.21 -4.25 10.28
CA GLY A 206 -6.95 -2.80 10.41
C GLY A 206 -8.11 -1.89 9.98
N GLY A 207 -8.04 -0.64 10.43
CA GLY A 207 -8.90 0.47 9.97
C GLY A 207 -8.22 1.22 8.82
N ASP A 208 -7.05 1.80 9.06
CA ASP A 208 -6.18 2.32 7.99
C ASP A 208 -5.09 1.29 7.69
N GLY A 209 -5.11 0.67 6.51
CA GLY A 209 -4.02 -0.20 6.05
C GLY A 209 -2.83 0.64 5.59
N GLY A 210 -1.63 0.34 6.06
CA GLY A 210 -0.40 1.03 5.65
C GLY A 210 0.34 0.28 4.54
N SER A 211 1.65 0.48 4.48
CA SER A 211 2.55 -0.19 3.54
C SER A 211 2.44 -1.72 3.62
N CYS A 212 2.58 -2.42 2.50
CA CYS A 212 2.47 -3.88 2.45
C CYS A 212 3.37 -4.51 1.37
N ASN A 213 4.00 -5.64 1.69
CA ASN A 213 4.94 -6.33 0.81
C ASN A 213 4.79 -7.85 0.98
N PHE A 214 4.66 -8.59 -0.12
CA PHE A 214 4.85 -10.03 -0.16
C PHE A 214 6.27 -10.38 0.23
N GLU A 215 6.42 -11.49 0.95
CA GLU A 215 7.73 -12.09 1.13
C GLU A 215 8.28 -12.53 -0.25
N PRO A 216 9.58 -12.36 -0.54
CA PRO A 216 10.14 -12.69 -1.84
C PRO A 216 9.82 -14.12 -2.30
N GLY A 217 9.31 -14.25 -3.54
CA GLY A 217 8.86 -15.52 -4.10
C GLY A 217 7.58 -16.11 -3.49
N SER A 218 6.90 -15.38 -2.60
CA SER A 218 5.64 -15.81 -2.01
C SER A 218 4.42 -15.27 -2.77
N SER A 219 3.32 -16.00 -2.69
CA SER A 219 1.98 -15.56 -3.14
C SER A 219 0.96 -15.60 -2.01
N SER A 220 1.42 -15.74 -0.77
CA SER A 220 0.56 -15.93 0.39
C SER A 220 1.13 -15.41 1.70
N GLU A 221 2.44 -15.32 1.82
CA GLU A 221 3.12 -14.78 3.00
C GLU A 221 3.52 -13.35 2.69
N LEU A 222 3.14 -12.43 3.57
CA LEU A 222 3.38 -11.00 3.39
C LEU A 222 3.47 -10.29 4.73
N ILE A 223 4.05 -9.10 4.69
CA ILE A 223 4.19 -8.20 5.83
C ILE A 223 3.48 -6.90 5.50
N ALA A 224 2.79 -6.34 6.48
CA ALA A 224 2.08 -5.09 6.32
C ALA A 224 2.15 -4.25 7.59
N SER A 225 2.01 -2.95 7.43
CA SER A 225 1.74 -2.03 8.52
C SER A 225 0.27 -1.59 8.51
N TYR A 226 -0.22 -1.09 9.63
CA TYR A 226 -1.50 -0.39 9.69
C TYR A 226 -1.43 0.71 10.72
N ASN A 227 -2.31 1.70 10.61
CA ASN A 227 -2.48 2.76 11.60
C ASN A 227 -3.73 2.51 12.45
N SER A 228 -3.65 2.80 13.75
CA SER A 228 -4.76 2.70 14.70
C SER A 228 -5.26 4.06 15.18
N GLY A 229 -4.88 5.14 14.50
CA GLY A 229 -5.30 6.52 14.78
C GLY A 229 -4.64 7.06 16.04
N ALA A 230 -5.37 7.02 17.17
CA ALA A 230 -4.91 7.55 18.45
C ALA A 230 -3.96 6.62 19.23
N SER A 231 -3.69 5.43 18.69
CA SER A 231 -2.79 4.41 19.23
C SER A 231 -1.65 4.14 18.23
N PRO A 232 -0.57 3.43 18.60
CA PRO A 232 0.47 3.09 17.63
C PRO A 232 -0.11 2.08 16.64
N GLY A 233 0.29 2.19 15.39
CA GLY A 233 0.10 1.12 14.42
C GLY A 233 0.82 -0.18 14.84
N ALA A 234 0.69 -1.22 14.02
CA ALA A 234 1.52 -2.41 14.16
C ALA A 234 2.08 -2.90 12.83
N LEU A 235 3.20 -3.61 12.92
CA LEU A 235 3.75 -4.45 11.88
C LEU A 235 3.15 -5.84 12.08
N VAL A 236 2.61 -6.41 11.01
CA VAL A 236 1.96 -7.72 11.04
C VAL A 236 2.54 -8.64 9.99
N LYS A 237 2.59 -9.94 10.31
CA LYS A 237 2.79 -11.02 9.35
C LYS A 237 1.45 -11.63 8.99
N ILE A 238 1.23 -11.90 7.71
CA ILE A 238 0.00 -12.49 7.20
C ILE A 238 0.33 -13.72 6.37
N ASP A 239 -0.47 -14.76 6.57
CA ASP A 239 -0.53 -15.96 5.73
C ASP A 239 -1.95 -16.07 5.14
N LEU A 240 -2.08 -15.77 3.85
CA LEU A 240 -3.34 -15.79 3.11
C LEU A 240 -3.92 -17.21 2.99
N LEU A 241 -3.08 -18.25 2.94
CA LEU A 241 -3.55 -19.64 2.81
C LEU A 241 -4.10 -20.16 4.13
N LYS A 242 -3.50 -19.73 5.26
CA LYS A 242 -3.96 -20.08 6.61
C LYS A 242 -5.00 -19.09 7.14
N ASN A 243 -5.33 -18.04 6.40
CA ASN A 243 -6.16 -16.91 6.85
C ASN A 243 -5.73 -16.41 8.23
N LYS A 244 -4.43 -16.20 8.41
CA LYS A 244 -3.83 -15.88 9.71
C LYS A 244 -3.09 -14.56 9.63
N THR A 245 -3.45 -13.63 10.52
CA THR A 245 -2.73 -12.38 10.76
C THR A 245 -2.12 -12.42 12.16
N SER A 246 -0.87 -12.00 12.30
CA SER A 246 -0.17 -11.98 13.59
C SER A 246 0.60 -10.66 13.74
N SER A 247 0.27 -9.90 14.77
CA SER A 247 1.08 -8.73 15.14
C SER A 247 2.44 -9.20 15.64
N ILE A 248 3.50 -8.64 15.06
CA ILE A 248 4.88 -8.98 15.40
C ILE A 248 5.58 -7.83 16.13
N TRP A 249 5.20 -6.58 15.85
CA TRP A 249 5.75 -5.41 16.54
C TRP A 249 4.86 -4.17 16.39
N ASN A 250 5.11 -3.11 17.17
CA ASN A 250 4.43 -1.81 17.04
C ASN A 250 5.12 -0.91 16.02
N THR A 251 4.36 -0.09 15.29
CA THR A 251 4.87 0.91 14.32
C THR A 251 4.60 2.34 14.84
N SER A 252 4.46 3.31 13.94
CA SER A 252 4.33 4.73 14.27
C SER A 252 2.99 5.10 14.92
N TYR A 253 3.05 6.00 15.90
CA TYR A 253 1.94 6.78 16.43
C TYR A 253 1.54 7.89 15.47
N GLY A 254 0.25 7.99 15.12
CA GLY A 254 -0.33 9.16 14.46
C GLY A 254 0.20 9.45 13.04
N SER A 255 1.04 8.59 12.49
CA SER A 255 1.45 8.62 11.08
C SER A 255 0.48 7.75 10.29
N SER A 256 -0.13 8.32 9.23
CA SER A 256 -1.13 7.61 8.42
C SER A 256 -0.55 6.41 7.67
N ILE A 257 0.75 6.41 7.36
CA ILE A 257 1.42 5.35 6.59
C ILE A 257 2.88 5.24 7.06
N ALA A 258 3.17 4.32 7.98
CA ALA A 258 4.55 4.05 8.37
C ALA A 258 5.26 3.28 7.23
N PRO A 259 6.34 3.81 6.63
CA PRO A 259 7.06 3.10 5.58
C PRO A 259 7.64 1.80 6.15
N ILE A 260 7.52 0.73 5.35
CA ILE A 260 8.23 -0.54 5.53
C ILE A 260 9.02 -0.81 4.25
N GLU A 261 10.13 -1.50 4.37
CA GLU A 261 10.96 -1.91 3.25
C GLU A 261 11.51 -3.31 3.57
N GLN A 262 11.28 -4.27 2.67
CA GLN A 262 11.88 -5.59 2.78
C GLN A 262 13.39 -5.48 2.47
N ALA A 263 14.25 -6.01 3.33
CA ALA A 263 15.69 -5.89 3.12
C ALA A 263 16.16 -6.73 1.92
N GLU A 264 16.85 -6.09 0.97
CA GLU A 264 17.41 -6.69 -0.26
C GLU A 264 18.55 -7.70 -0.02
N TYR A 265 19.02 -7.79 1.22
CA TYR A 265 20.16 -8.62 1.62
C TYR A 265 19.79 -9.84 2.44
N ASP A 266 18.58 -9.88 3.01
CA ASP A 266 18.09 -10.98 3.82
C ASP A 266 16.56 -10.90 3.90
N ASP A 267 15.89 -11.88 3.29
CA ASP A 267 14.43 -11.97 3.25
C ASP A 267 13.80 -12.07 4.66
N ASN A 268 14.59 -12.37 5.70
CA ASN A 268 14.12 -12.36 7.09
C ASN A 268 14.17 -10.98 7.74
N LYS A 269 14.68 -9.94 7.08
CA LYS A 269 14.90 -8.62 7.66
C LYS A 269 13.95 -7.60 7.07
N VAL A 270 13.24 -6.88 7.93
CA VAL A 270 12.32 -5.80 7.52
C VAL A 270 12.75 -4.50 8.14
N LEU A 271 12.98 -3.49 7.31
CA LEU A 271 13.19 -2.13 7.76
C LEU A 271 11.85 -1.43 7.91
N TYR A 272 11.65 -0.68 8.99
CA TYR A 272 10.39 0.02 9.20
C TYR A 272 10.54 1.27 10.07
N ALA A 273 9.63 2.22 9.88
CA ALA A 273 9.52 3.39 10.72
C ALA A 273 8.73 3.10 12.00
N TYR A 274 9.27 3.56 13.13
CA TYR A 274 8.63 3.47 14.43
C TYR A 274 8.52 4.84 15.09
N ALA A 275 7.43 5.07 15.82
CA ALA A 275 7.28 6.23 16.68
C ALA A 275 6.84 5.81 18.09
N LYS A 276 7.65 6.16 19.08
CA LYS A 276 7.33 6.04 20.49
C LYS A 276 6.45 7.21 20.91
N GLN A 277 5.32 6.90 21.58
CA GLN A 277 4.44 7.90 22.18
C GLN A 277 5.21 8.85 23.11
N GLY A 278 4.91 10.14 23.00
CA GLY A 278 5.48 11.19 23.83
C GLY A 278 4.97 12.56 23.41
N ASN A 279 5.34 13.60 24.15
CA ASN A 279 5.13 14.99 23.77
C ASN A 279 6.46 15.76 23.83
N PRO A 280 7.19 15.91 22.70
CA PRO A 280 6.88 15.38 21.38
C PRO A 280 7.11 13.85 21.29
N ALA A 281 6.48 13.21 20.29
CA ALA A 281 6.74 11.81 19.97
C ALA A 281 8.21 11.63 19.51
N LYS A 282 8.76 10.42 19.68
CA LYS A 282 10.14 10.10 19.25
C LYS A 282 10.13 9.05 18.16
N TYR A 283 10.82 9.33 17.06
CA TYR A 283 10.81 8.50 15.86
C TYR A 283 12.18 7.84 15.63
N GLY A 284 12.17 6.72 14.90
CA GLY A 284 13.38 6.04 14.48
C GLY A 284 13.14 5.03 13.37
N LEU A 285 14.24 4.67 12.71
CA LEU A 285 14.34 3.56 11.76
C LEU A 285 14.75 2.30 12.51
N TYR A 286 14.05 1.21 12.27
CA TYR A 286 14.27 -0.08 12.91
C TYR A 286 14.42 -1.19 11.88
N GLU A 287 15.08 -2.26 12.29
CA GLU A 287 15.18 -3.54 11.58
C GLU A 287 14.59 -4.63 12.46
N TYR A 288 13.59 -5.33 11.94
CA TYR A 288 13.00 -6.52 12.54
C TYR A 288 13.55 -7.77 11.88
N ASP A 289 13.92 -8.77 12.67
CA ASP A 289 14.35 -10.09 12.22
C ASP A 289 13.24 -11.12 12.44
N LEU A 290 12.65 -11.59 11.35
CA LEU A 290 11.57 -12.58 11.34
C LEU A 290 12.00 -13.96 11.83
N SER A 291 13.29 -14.28 11.75
CA SER A 291 13.82 -15.60 12.14
C SER A 291 14.08 -15.69 13.64
N THR A 292 14.50 -14.59 14.27
CA THR A 292 14.83 -14.53 15.70
C THR A 292 13.79 -13.79 16.53
N ASN A 293 12.85 -13.08 15.90
CA ASN A 293 11.92 -12.12 16.50
C ASN A 293 12.64 -10.99 17.26
N GLU A 294 13.85 -10.64 16.81
CA GLU A 294 14.62 -9.53 17.38
C GLU A 294 14.30 -8.22 16.65
N ASN A 295 14.34 -7.12 17.41
CA ASN A 295 14.16 -5.79 16.86
C ASN A 295 15.33 -4.88 17.23
N ARG A 296 15.90 -4.20 16.24
CA ARG A 296 17.09 -3.37 16.38
C ARG A 296 16.84 -1.97 15.84
N MET A 297 17.07 -0.95 16.67
CA MET A 297 17.07 0.44 16.20
C MET A 297 18.32 0.69 15.35
N LEU A 298 18.14 1.16 14.12
CA LEU A 298 19.22 1.52 13.21
C LEU A 298 19.54 3.01 13.26
N GLY A 299 18.54 3.88 13.42
CA GLY A 299 18.73 5.33 13.43
C GLY A 299 17.60 6.07 14.15
N SER A 300 17.89 7.25 14.71
CA SER A 300 16.88 8.12 15.33
C SER A 300 17.33 9.58 15.28
N ASP A 301 16.40 10.45 14.93
CA ASP A 301 16.60 11.91 14.88
C ASP A 301 15.68 12.64 15.89
N GLY A 302 15.30 11.95 16.97
CA GLY A 302 14.48 12.52 18.03
C GLY A 302 13.03 12.66 17.62
N ASN A 303 12.54 13.88 17.49
CA ASN A 303 11.14 14.22 17.17
C ASN A 303 10.84 14.33 15.67
N LYS A 304 11.74 13.85 14.79
CA LYS A 304 11.59 13.91 13.34
C LYS A 304 11.09 12.58 12.77
N GLU A 305 9.92 12.60 12.15
CA GLU A 305 9.27 11.44 11.54
C GLU A 305 10.11 10.87 10.39
N VAL A 306 10.17 9.54 10.28
CA VAL A 306 10.79 8.85 9.14
C VAL A 306 9.75 8.72 8.03
N LEU A 307 10.00 9.33 6.87
CA LEU A 307 9.05 9.40 5.76
C LEU A 307 9.32 8.39 4.64
N ALA A 308 10.58 8.03 4.41
CA ALA A 308 10.98 7.10 3.37
C ALA A 308 12.23 6.34 3.81
N ILE A 309 12.34 5.08 3.39
CA ILE A 309 13.42 4.15 3.69
C ILE A 309 13.83 3.54 2.36
N ALA A 310 15.14 3.35 2.14
CA ALA A 310 15.63 2.54 1.04
C ALA A 310 16.96 1.87 1.44
N ASN A 311 17.10 0.57 1.18
CA ASN A 311 18.37 -0.14 1.33
C ASN A 311 18.99 -0.43 -0.04
N ALA A 312 20.31 -0.38 -0.09
CA ALA A 312 21.05 -0.59 -1.32
C ALA A 312 20.95 -2.05 -1.81
N PRO A 313 20.71 -2.28 -3.11
CA PRO A 313 20.50 -3.62 -3.66
C PRO A 313 21.80 -4.45 -3.80
N ASN A 314 22.97 -3.81 -3.88
CA ASN A 314 24.26 -4.50 -4.06
C ASN A 314 25.16 -4.50 -2.82
N ASN A 315 24.91 -3.63 -1.84
CA ASN A 315 25.66 -3.54 -0.61
C ASN A 315 24.73 -3.44 0.61
N PRO A 316 24.51 -4.53 1.37
CA PRO A 316 23.64 -4.54 2.56
C PRO A 316 23.91 -3.40 3.54
N SER A 317 25.18 -3.00 3.67
CA SER A 317 25.60 -2.01 4.67
C SER A 317 25.10 -0.60 4.37
N THR A 318 24.63 -0.35 3.15
CA THR A 318 24.22 0.98 2.69
C THR A 318 22.72 1.15 2.83
N ILE A 319 22.30 2.09 3.69
CA ILE A 319 20.89 2.38 3.96
C ILE A 319 20.68 3.89 3.89
N TYR A 320 19.56 4.31 3.32
CA TYR A 320 19.11 5.69 3.23
C TYR A 320 17.76 5.83 3.95
N TYR A 321 17.55 6.94 4.65
CA TYR A 321 16.21 7.30 5.11
C TYR A 321 16.01 8.81 5.15
N ALA A 322 14.78 9.23 4.85
CA ALA A 322 14.36 10.63 4.89
C ALA A 322 13.60 10.92 6.17
N ILE A 323 13.79 12.13 6.70
CA ILE A 323 13.13 12.60 7.91
C ILE A 323 12.42 13.93 7.74
N TYR A 324 11.44 14.17 8.60
CA TYR A 324 10.67 15.39 8.66
C TYR A 324 10.43 15.85 10.09
N ASP A 325 10.83 17.08 10.39
CA ASP A 325 10.54 17.69 11.69
C ASP A 325 9.09 18.21 11.72
N VAL A 326 8.26 17.56 12.52
CA VAL A 326 6.85 17.91 12.72
C VAL A 326 6.66 19.17 13.58
N THR A 327 7.70 19.61 14.30
CA THR A 327 7.61 20.65 15.36
C THR A 327 8.04 22.02 14.83
N TYR A 328 9.06 22.05 13.97
CA TYR A 328 9.50 23.23 13.24
C TYR A 328 9.81 22.77 11.83
N GLY A 329 9.00 23.18 10.85
CA GLY A 329 9.14 22.71 9.47
C GLY A 329 10.58 22.85 8.97
N PRO A 330 11.09 21.92 8.14
CA PRO A 330 12.52 21.80 7.92
C PRO A 330 13.10 23.04 7.24
N ASP A 331 14.23 23.50 7.78
CA ASP A 331 15.33 24.00 6.98
C ASP A 331 15.88 22.81 6.13
N PRO A 332 16.41 23.04 4.92
CA PRO A 332 16.83 21.97 4.01
C PRO A 332 17.96 21.06 4.53
N GLU A 333 18.58 21.39 5.67
CA GLU A 333 19.63 20.60 6.31
C GLU A 333 19.05 19.45 7.15
N GLY A 334 19.69 18.28 7.11
CA GLY A 334 19.34 17.13 7.96
C GLY A 334 18.13 16.31 7.54
N ILE A 335 17.51 16.55 6.38
CA ILE A 335 16.29 15.84 5.93
C ILE A 335 16.54 14.45 5.33
N LEU A 336 17.79 14.11 5.01
CA LEU A 336 18.16 12.84 4.39
C LEU A 336 19.46 12.29 4.98
N ARG A 337 19.44 11.02 5.36
CA ARG A 337 20.56 10.32 6.00
C ARG A 337 21.03 9.15 5.15
N ARG A 338 22.34 8.90 5.18
CA ARG A 338 22.96 7.67 4.66
C ARG A 338 23.83 7.00 5.70
N SER A 339 23.73 5.69 5.82
CA SER A 339 24.69 4.83 6.50
C SER A 339 25.44 3.99 5.47
N ASP A 340 26.72 3.72 5.71
CA ASP A 340 27.53 2.77 4.93
C ASP A 340 27.96 1.57 5.82
N ASN A 341 27.32 1.39 6.99
CA ASN A 341 27.73 0.40 8.00
C ASN A 341 26.56 -0.15 8.83
N MET A 342 25.41 -0.42 8.21
CA MET A 342 24.23 -1.03 8.85
C MET A 342 23.68 -0.19 10.01
N GLY A 343 23.61 1.14 9.84
CA GLY A 343 23.07 2.06 10.84
C GLY A 343 23.97 2.32 12.04
N LYS A 344 25.22 1.81 12.08
CA LYS A 344 26.15 2.13 13.19
C LYS A 344 26.53 3.60 13.23
N SER A 345 26.61 4.25 12.06
CA SER A 345 26.73 5.69 11.94
C SER A 345 25.99 6.22 10.70
N TRP A 346 25.61 7.49 10.77
CA TRP A 346 24.81 8.18 9.75
C TRP A 346 25.47 9.49 9.33
N ARG A 347 25.36 9.81 8.04
CA ARG A 347 25.83 11.07 7.44
C ARG A 347 24.62 11.85 6.95
N ASP A 348 24.64 13.16 7.16
CA ASP A 348 23.74 14.07 6.45
C ASP A 348 24.16 14.17 4.99
N ILE A 349 23.23 13.93 4.09
CA ILE A 349 23.44 14.03 2.64
C ILE A 349 22.42 14.99 2.01
N SER A 350 21.93 15.97 2.77
CA SER A 350 20.88 16.90 2.33
C SER A 350 21.42 18.13 1.57
N SER A 351 22.73 18.34 1.56
CA SER A 351 23.33 19.53 0.93
C SER A 351 22.98 19.61 -0.56
N GLY A 352 22.38 20.72 -0.99
CA GLY A 352 21.92 20.91 -2.37
C GLY A 352 20.49 20.44 -2.64
N LEU A 353 19.84 19.79 -1.68
CA LEU A 353 18.39 19.57 -1.68
C LEU A 353 17.64 20.83 -1.24
N ASN A 354 16.35 20.87 -1.57
CA ASN A 354 15.47 22.02 -1.39
C ASN A 354 14.23 21.68 -0.53
N GLY A 355 14.37 20.68 0.36
CA GLY A 355 13.30 20.27 1.24
C GLY A 355 12.84 21.39 2.16
N SER A 356 11.56 21.35 2.53
CA SER A 356 10.94 22.36 3.40
C SER A 356 9.68 21.82 4.05
N LYS A 357 9.08 22.61 4.95
CA LYS A 357 7.77 22.32 5.55
C LYS A 357 6.71 21.89 4.54
N ASP A 358 6.65 22.58 3.41
CA ASP A 358 5.63 22.38 2.39
C ASP A 358 6.14 21.55 1.21
N ASN A 359 7.36 21.00 1.31
CA ASN A 359 8.01 20.18 0.28
C ASN A 359 8.88 19.12 0.95
N LYS A 360 8.23 18.13 1.56
CA LYS A 360 8.90 16.98 2.22
C LYS A 360 9.24 15.90 1.20
N ILE A 361 10.32 15.16 1.46
CA ILE A 361 10.67 13.98 0.67
C ILE A 361 9.53 12.96 0.80
N SER A 362 9.12 12.38 -0.31
CA SER A 362 8.08 11.35 -0.38
C SER A 362 8.64 9.96 -0.60
N HIS A 363 9.71 9.83 -1.38
CA HIS A 363 10.28 8.52 -1.71
C HIS A 363 11.77 8.61 -2.03
N ILE A 364 12.48 7.50 -1.84
CA ILE A 364 13.90 7.31 -2.18
C ILE A 364 13.98 6.09 -3.09
N ALA A 365 14.50 6.25 -4.31
CA ALA A 365 14.76 5.14 -5.22
C ALA A 365 16.25 4.99 -5.49
N ILE A 366 16.75 3.76 -5.44
CA ILE A 366 18.17 3.43 -5.66
C ILE A 366 18.30 2.66 -6.97
N SER A 367 19.34 2.94 -7.75
CA SER A 367 19.61 2.18 -8.96
C SER A 367 19.91 0.70 -8.62
N PRO A 368 19.30 -0.26 -9.31
CA PRO A 368 19.53 -1.68 -9.08
C PRO A 368 20.97 -2.11 -9.40
N THR A 369 21.74 -1.28 -10.12
CA THR A 369 23.11 -1.57 -10.54
C THR A 369 24.18 -0.68 -9.87
N ASN A 370 23.77 0.34 -9.11
CA ASN A 370 24.69 1.25 -8.43
C ASN A 370 24.05 1.85 -7.18
N ASP A 371 24.54 1.42 -6.01
CA ASP A 371 24.02 1.81 -4.69
C ASP A 371 24.19 3.30 -4.36
N TYR A 372 24.97 4.03 -5.16
CA TYR A 372 25.23 5.46 -5.03
C TYR A 372 24.49 6.32 -6.08
N ASP A 373 23.81 5.70 -7.05
CA ASP A 373 22.87 6.38 -7.96
C ASP A 373 21.48 6.39 -7.32
N VAL A 374 21.17 7.48 -6.63
CA VAL A 374 20.00 7.64 -5.75
C VAL A 374 19.13 8.78 -6.24
N TRP A 375 17.83 8.58 -6.19
CA TRP A 375 16.82 9.54 -6.57
C TRP A 375 15.91 9.82 -5.38
N VAL A 376 15.47 11.07 -5.24
CA VAL A 376 14.48 11.48 -4.24
C VAL A 376 13.37 12.28 -4.88
N SER A 377 12.15 12.05 -4.44
CA SER A 377 10.96 12.81 -4.85
C SER A 377 10.38 13.65 -3.72
N TYR A 378 9.58 14.65 -4.09
CA TYR A 378 8.91 15.55 -3.17
C TYR A 378 7.40 15.61 -3.39
N GLN A 379 6.64 15.71 -2.29
CA GLN A 379 5.17 15.79 -2.29
C GLN A 379 4.60 17.21 -2.15
N GLY A 380 5.40 18.26 -2.41
CA GLY A 380 4.96 19.65 -2.32
C GLY A 380 4.69 20.31 -3.67
N PHE A 381 4.01 21.46 -3.67
CA PHE A 381 3.63 22.24 -4.87
C PHE A 381 4.69 23.27 -5.31
N ARG A 382 5.98 22.97 -5.11
CA ARG A 382 7.09 23.82 -5.58
C ARG A 382 7.48 23.52 -7.03
N ASP A 383 7.18 24.45 -7.93
CA ASP A 383 7.40 24.25 -9.36
C ASP A 383 8.87 23.99 -9.71
N GLY A 384 9.10 23.09 -10.68
CA GLY A 384 10.43 22.68 -11.12
C GLY A 384 11.29 22.00 -10.06
N GLN A 385 10.74 21.59 -8.91
CA GLN A 385 11.47 21.21 -7.70
C GLN A 385 10.88 19.93 -7.07
N LYS A 386 10.78 18.88 -7.89
CA LYS A 386 10.02 17.65 -7.62
C LYS A 386 10.88 16.40 -7.47
N VAL A 387 11.96 16.30 -8.23
CA VAL A 387 12.84 15.12 -8.23
C VAL A 387 14.29 15.58 -8.29
N TYR A 388 15.13 14.96 -7.47
CA TYR A 388 16.57 15.17 -7.46
C TYR A 388 17.29 13.84 -7.61
N ARG A 389 18.46 13.86 -8.25
CA ARG A 389 19.33 12.70 -8.43
C ARG A 389 20.72 13.00 -7.92
N SER A 390 21.32 12.00 -7.29
CA SER A 390 22.74 11.94 -6.98
C SER A 390 23.33 10.72 -7.68
N THR A 391 24.57 10.82 -8.18
CA THR A 391 25.36 9.67 -8.67
C THR A 391 26.53 9.30 -7.76
N ASP A 392 26.66 9.96 -6.61
CA ASP A 392 27.77 9.82 -5.65
C ASP A 392 27.29 9.56 -4.20
N GLY A 393 26.09 9.02 -4.07
CA GLY A 393 25.50 8.65 -2.77
C GLY A 393 25.02 9.82 -1.93
N GLY A 394 24.73 10.97 -2.54
CA GLY A 394 24.17 12.15 -1.91
C GLY A 394 25.20 13.19 -1.51
N SER A 395 26.43 13.11 -2.04
CA SER A 395 27.41 14.18 -1.87
C SER A 395 27.10 15.38 -2.76
N ASN A 396 26.49 15.15 -3.93
CA ASN A 396 25.98 16.18 -4.82
C ASN A 396 24.61 15.80 -5.39
N TRP A 397 23.70 16.76 -5.40
CA TRP A 397 22.35 16.60 -5.97
C TRP A 397 22.14 17.48 -7.19
N VAL A 398 21.54 16.87 -8.21
CA VAL A 398 21.12 17.54 -9.45
C VAL A 398 19.61 17.50 -9.54
N ASN A 399 19.00 18.67 -9.77
CA ASN A 399 17.56 18.74 -10.01
C ASN A 399 17.22 18.03 -11.33
N ALA A 400 16.31 17.06 -11.25
CA ALA A 400 15.88 16.21 -12.35
C ALA A 400 14.39 16.39 -12.67
N SER A 401 13.80 17.55 -12.38
CA SER A 401 12.35 17.78 -12.47
C SER A 401 11.84 18.17 -13.87
N ASN A 402 12.72 18.44 -14.83
CA ASN A 402 12.35 18.94 -16.16
C ASN A 402 11.32 18.02 -16.86
N GLY A 403 10.18 18.58 -17.22
CA GLY A 403 9.06 17.88 -17.87
C GLY A 403 7.96 17.39 -16.91
N LEU A 404 8.15 17.48 -15.60
CA LEU A 404 7.07 17.22 -14.63
C LEU A 404 6.18 18.46 -14.46
N PRO A 405 4.86 18.27 -14.30
CA PRO A 405 3.97 19.35 -13.89
C PRO A 405 4.17 19.70 -12.40
N ASN A 406 3.61 20.82 -11.95
CA ASN A 406 3.66 21.23 -10.55
C ASN A 406 2.66 20.45 -9.66
N PHE A 407 2.78 19.12 -9.64
CA PHE A 407 2.03 18.21 -8.78
C PHE A 407 2.98 17.38 -7.90
N PRO A 408 2.58 17.04 -6.66
CA PRO A 408 3.32 16.10 -5.81
C PRO A 408 3.74 14.84 -6.56
N VAL A 409 4.96 14.37 -6.30
CA VAL A 409 5.46 13.06 -6.74
C VAL A 409 5.45 12.16 -5.52
N ASN A 410 4.67 11.09 -5.55
CA ASN A 410 4.42 10.21 -4.39
C ASN A 410 5.39 9.03 -4.33
N ARG A 411 5.72 8.45 -5.49
CA ARG A 411 6.61 7.27 -5.62
C ARG A 411 7.54 7.44 -6.79
N LEU A 412 8.78 6.96 -6.64
CA LEU A 412 9.69 6.72 -7.75
C LEU A 412 9.91 5.22 -7.90
N MET A 413 9.89 4.73 -9.13
CA MET A 413 10.11 3.30 -9.40
C MET A 413 11.18 3.12 -10.49
N ILE A 414 12.23 2.37 -10.15
CA ILE A 414 13.28 1.95 -11.08
C ILE A 414 13.19 0.43 -11.20
N ILE A 415 12.94 -0.07 -12.40
CA ILE A 415 12.76 -1.50 -12.63
C ILE A 415 14.13 -2.17 -12.82
N PRO A 416 14.48 -3.21 -12.04
CA PRO A 416 15.69 -3.99 -12.28
C PRO A 416 15.67 -4.59 -13.69
N GLY A 417 16.80 -4.46 -14.39
CA GLY A 417 16.88 -4.84 -15.81
C GLY A 417 16.53 -3.74 -16.80
N SER A 418 15.95 -2.62 -16.31
CA SER A 418 15.77 -1.38 -17.06
C SER A 418 16.26 -0.16 -16.26
N PRO A 419 17.51 -0.19 -15.72
CA PRO A 419 18.00 0.84 -14.78
C PRO A 419 18.11 2.23 -15.40
N GLU A 420 18.06 2.32 -16.72
CA GLU A 420 18.12 3.57 -17.47
C GLU A 420 16.78 4.31 -17.48
N ARG A 421 15.70 3.69 -17.00
CA ARG A 421 14.35 4.24 -16.97
C ARG A 421 13.80 4.32 -15.55
N ILE A 422 13.13 5.42 -15.27
CA ILE A 422 12.47 5.68 -13.99
C ILE A 422 11.04 6.17 -14.24
N PHE A 423 10.14 5.80 -13.33
CA PHE A 423 8.75 6.24 -13.30
C PHE A 423 8.49 7.09 -12.07
N ALA A 424 7.59 8.06 -12.22
CA ALA A 424 7.11 8.91 -11.14
C ALA A 424 5.59 8.78 -11.06
N ALA A 425 5.11 8.34 -9.90
CA ALA A 425 3.70 8.43 -9.52
C ALA A 425 3.44 9.85 -9.03
N THR A 426 2.41 10.52 -9.56
CA THR A 426 2.09 11.90 -9.19
C THR A 426 0.62 12.08 -8.85
N ASP A 427 0.27 13.23 -8.30
CA ASP A 427 -1.13 13.63 -8.10
C ASP A 427 -1.92 13.84 -9.41
N TYR A 428 -1.27 13.70 -10.56
CA TYR A 428 -1.84 13.93 -11.88
C TYR A 428 -1.48 12.81 -12.88
N GLY A 429 -1.27 11.58 -12.39
CA GLY A 429 -0.94 10.41 -13.20
C GLY A 429 0.54 10.04 -13.15
N ILE A 430 0.97 9.26 -14.14
CA ILE A 430 2.29 8.64 -14.18
C ILE A 430 3.16 9.35 -15.22
N TYR A 431 4.44 9.55 -14.89
CA TYR A 431 5.45 10.08 -15.82
C TYR A 431 6.64 9.11 -15.90
N THR A 432 7.31 9.07 -17.04
CA THR A 432 8.53 8.30 -17.24
C THR A 432 9.60 9.15 -17.92
N ARG A 433 10.87 8.82 -17.63
CA ARG A 433 12.04 9.34 -18.34
C ARG A 433 13.11 8.28 -18.43
N THR A 434 14.07 8.48 -19.32
CA THR A 434 15.38 7.88 -19.18
C THR A 434 16.29 8.78 -18.33
N LYS A 435 17.46 8.28 -17.92
CA LYS A 435 18.43 9.08 -17.14
C LYS A 435 18.78 10.43 -17.78
N GLU A 436 18.84 10.50 -19.10
CA GLU A 436 19.26 11.68 -19.87
C GLU A 436 18.08 12.50 -20.45
N SER A 437 16.84 11.99 -20.40
CA SER A 437 15.67 12.67 -20.99
C SER A 437 14.88 13.51 -20.00
N ASN A 438 14.03 14.40 -20.52
CA ASN A 438 12.95 15.00 -19.73
C ASN A 438 11.88 13.95 -19.38
N TRP A 439 11.09 14.26 -18.36
CA TRP A 439 9.88 13.51 -18.03
C TRP A 439 8.81 13.65 -19.10
N THR A 440 8.11 12.57 -19.37
CA THR A 440 7.00 12.48 -20.33
C THR A 440 5.84 11.73 -19.69
N CYS A 441 4.61 12.14 -20.00
CA CYS A 441 3.42 11.49 -19.45
C CYS A 441 3.33 10.02 -19.92
N PHE A 442 3.08 9.10 -18.98
CA PHE A 442 2.86 7.68 -19.18
C PHE A 442 1.48 7.28 -18.60
N SER A 443 0.45 8.07 -18.87
CA SER A 443 -0.92 7.82 -18.37
C SER A 443 -1.79 7.21 -19.48
N ASN A 444 -1.51 5.95 -19.85
CA ASN A 444 -2.15 5.19 -20.94
C ASN A 444 -3.65 4.92 -20.68
N GLY A 445 -4.51 5.93 -20.85
CA GLY A 445 -5.95 5.84 -20.57
C GLY A 445 -6.31 5.99 -19.09
N LEU A 446 -5.31 6.19 -18.22
CA LEU A 446 -5.49 6.58 -16.83
C LEU A 446 -5.97 8.05 -16.79
N PRO A 447 -7.16 8.36 -16.27
CA PRO A 447 -7.61 9.75 -16.12
C PRO A 447 -6.76 10.50 -15.08
N PRO A 448 -6.74 11.85 -15.10
CA PRO A 448 -6.04 12.63 -14.08
C PRO A 448 -6.51 12.23 -12.68
N THR A 449 -5.59 11.68 -11.90
CA THR A 449 -5.85 11.17 -10.56
C THR A 449 -4.54 11.05 -9.79
N MET A 450 -4.66 11.02 -8.46
CA MET A 450 -3.55 10.76 -7.58
C MET A 450 -3.13 9.31 -7.69
N VAL A 451 -1.88 9.09 -8.09
CA VAL A 451 -1.21 7.80 -8.06
C VAL A 451 -0.30 7.81 -6.83
N THR A 452 -0.62 6.94 -5.89
CA THR A 452 0.08 6.85 -4.60
C THR A 452 1.26 5.91 -4.68
N ASP A 453 1.13 4.85 -5.47
CA ASP A 453 2.15 3.80 -5.58
C ASP A 453 2.17 3.12 -6.95
N LEU A 454 3.31 2.51 -7.30
CA LEU A 454 3.56 1.85 -8.57
C LEU A 454 4.27 0.53 -8.36
N GLU A 455 3.77 -0.51 -9.00
CA GLU A 455 4.37 -1.83 -8.97
C GLU A 455 4.58 -2.41 -10.37
N TYR A 456 5.65 -3.20 -10.53
CA TYR A 456 5.96 -3.86 -11.79
C TYR A 456 6.09 -5.36 -11.60
N SER A 457 5.24 -6.11 -12.30
CA SER A 457 5.38 -7.56 -12.33
C SER A 457 6.19 -8.00 -13.53
N ARG A 458 7.35 -8.62 -13.28
CA ARG A 458 8.17 -9.29 -14.31
C ARG A 458 7.42 -10.42 -15.01
N CYS A 459 6.50 -11.06 -14.28
CA CYS A 459 5.78 -12.23 -14.75
C CYS A 459 4.72 -11.91 -15.81
N SER A 460 3.93 -10.85 -15.57
CA SER A 460 2.96 -10.38 -16.56
C SER A 460 3.53 -9.32 -17.50
N ASN A 461 4.75 -8.81 -17.24
CA ASN A 461 5.33 -7.64 -17.91
C ASN A 461 4.38 -6.43 -17.88
N LYS A 462 3.80 -6.17 -16.70
CA LYS A 462 2.81 -5.10 -16.49
C LYS A 462 3.22 -4.14 -15.39
N LEU A 463 2.85 -2.88 -15.60
CA LEU A 463 2.84 -1.85 -14.58
C LEU A 463 1.46 -1.79 -13.93
N TYR A 464 1.43 -1.73 -12.61
CA TYR A 464 0.25 -1.51 -11.79
C TYR A 464 0.36 -0.17 -11.08
N ALA A 465 -0.76 0.53 -10.97
CA ALA A 465 -0.83 1.84 -10.34
C ALA A 465 -1.94 1.87 -9.30
N ALA A 466 -1.55 2.08 -8.05
CA ALA A 466 -2.47 2.37 -6.96
C ALA A 466 -2.95 3.81 -7.07
N THR A 467 -4.25 4.02 -6.93
CA THR A 467 -4.81 5.37 -6.97
C THR A 467 -5.58 5.69 -5.70
N PHE A 468 -5.67 6.98 -5.41
CA PHE A 468 -6.46 7.48 -4.30
C PHE A 468 -7.90 7.78 -4.75
N GLY A 469 -8.72 6.74 -4.88
CA GLY A 469 -10.16 6.88 -5.18
C GLY A 469 -10.57 6.42 -6.58
N ARG A 470 -9.70 5.72 -7.32
CA ARG A 470 -10.02 5.11 -8.64
C ARG A 470 -9.56 3.66 -8.77
N GLY A 471 -9.33 2.99 -7.63
CA GLY A 471 -8.90 1.59 -7.62
C GLY A 471 -7.46 1.40 -8.10
N ILE A 472 -7.19 0.24 -8.70
CA ILE A 472 -5.89 -0.10 -9.27
C ILE A 472 -6.01 -0.21 -10.78
N TRP A 473 -5.02 0.35 -11.48
CA TRP A 473 -4.93 0.33 -12.92
C TRP A 473 -3.76 -0.55 -13.34
N GLU A 474 -3.89 -1.25 -14.47
CA GLU A 474 -2.80 -2.01 -15.08
C GLU A 474 -2.54 -1.53 -16.52
N SER A 475 -1.28 -1.54 -16.94
CA SER A 475 -0.85 -1.28 -18.31
C SER A 475 0.23 -2.28 -18.70
N GLU A 476 0.29 -2.65 -19.97
CA GLU A 476 1.47 -3.30 -20.54
C GLU A 476 2.70 -2.43 -20.29
N TYR A 477 3.83 -3.07 -20.02
CA TYR A 477 5.13 -2.42 -19.95
C TYR A 477 5.82 -2.50 -21.33
N PRO A 478 5.88 -1.39 -22.09
CA PRO A 478 6.26 -1.42 -23.50
C PRO A 478 7.77 -1.32 -23.74
N PHE A 479 8.59 -1.37 -22.69
CA PHE A 479 10.04 -1.20 -22.79
C PHE A 479 10.77 -2.52 -22.55
N ASP A 480 11.99 -2.62 -23.06
CA ASP A 480 12.83 -3.78 -22.83
C ASP A 480 13.24 -3.89 -21.36
N VAL A 481 13.05 -5.08 -20.79
CA VAL A 481 13.53 -5.45 -19.46
C VAL A 481 14.50 -6.60 -19.62
N LYS A 482 15.75 -6.39 -19.19
CA LYS A 482 16.73 -7.47 -19.11
C LYS A 482 16.56 -8.24 -17.80
N PRO A 483 16.95 -9.52 -17.73
CA PRO A 483 17.08 -10.18 -16.44
C PRO A 483 18.03 -9.39 -15.53
N SER A 484 17.83 -9.52 -14.20
CA SER A 484 18.75 -8.96 -13.21
C SER A 484 20.20 -9.31 -13.56
N GLN A 485 21.09 -8.33 -13.38
CA GLN A 485 22.52 -8.48 -13.60
C GLN A 485 23.30 -8.67 -12.29
N LYS A 486 22.59 -8.76 -11.14
CA LYS A 486 23.19 -9.07 -9.84
C LYS A 486 23.86 -10.45 -9.92
N ILE A 487 25.08 -10.56 -9.40
CA ILE A 487 25.85 -11.81 -9.37
C ILE A 487 26.25 -12.10 -7.93
N VAL A 488 25.80 -13.24 -7.40
CA VAL A 488 26.29 -13.81 -6.15
C VAL A 488 27.38 -14.82 -6.49
N GLN A 489 28.59 -14.58 -6.00
CA GLN A 489 29.76 -15.40 -6.31
C GLN A 489 30.17 -16.29 -5.15
N TYR A 490 30.50 -17.55 -5.47
CA TYR A 490 31.02 -18.54 -4.53
C TYR A 490 32.45 -18.90 -4.91
N SER A 491 33.39 -18.48 -4.06
CA SER A 491 34.84 -18.69 -4.24
C SER A 491 35.41 -19.81 -3.37
N SER A 492 34.59 -20.40 -2.50
CA SER A 492 34.91 -21.52 -1.62
C SER A 492 33.73 -22.49 -1.58
N ASN A 493 33.90 -23.63 -0.90
CA ASN A 493 32.80 -24.57 -0.72
C ASN A 493 31.70 -23.95 0.13
N ASP A 494 30.45 -24.15 -0.28
CA ASP A 494 29.29 -23.58 0.41
C ASP A 494 28.04 -24.44 0.18
N THR A 495 27.01 -24.23 0.99
CA THR A 495 25.73 -24.94 0.90
C THR A 495 24.56 -23.97 1.05
N LEU A 496 23.73 -23.91 0.01
CA LEU A 496 22.45 -23.21 0.01
C LEU A 496 21.35 -24.19 0.38
N SER A 497 20.83 -24.07 1.60
CA SER A 497 19.74 -24.91 2.11
C SER A 497 18.53 -24.06 2.51
N GLY A 498 17.42 -24.72 2.83
CA GLY A 498 16.13 -24.05 3.09
C GLY A 498 15.43 -23.61 1.81
N ASN A 499 14.25 -23.00 1.96
CA ASN A 499 13.53 -22.41 0.84
C ASN A 499 14.18 -21.07 0.48
N GLN A 500 14.30 -20.78 -0.81
CA GLN A 500 14.95 -19.56 -1.29
C GLN A 500 14.25 -18.99 -2.51
N PHE A 501 14.38 -17.67 -2.70
CA PHE A 501 14.02 -16.97 -3.92
C PHE A 501 15.26 -16.35 -4.55
N TRP A 502 15.47 -16.57 -5.85
CA TRP A 502 16.63 -16.08 -6.59
C TRP A 502 16.18 -15.12 -7.68
N ASP A 503 16.47 -13.86 -7.48
CA ASP A 503 16.34 -12.82 -8.49
C ASP A 503 17.71 -12.38 -9.07
N TYR A 504 18.74 -13.19 -8.84
CA TYR A 504 20.14 -12.95 -9.19
C TYR A 504 20.77 -14.15 -9.90
N ASN A 505 21.92 -13.89 -10.53
CA ASN A 505 22.75 -14.92 -11.14
C ASN A 505 23.74 -15.48 -10.11
N ILE A 506 24.06 -16.76 -10.23
CA ILE A 506 25.07 -17.42 -9.39
C ILE A 506 26.34 -17.63 -10.21
N LEU A 507 27.50 -17.31 -9.64
CA LEU A 507 28.81 -17.60 -10.22
C LEU A 507 29.61 -18.52 -9.29
N VAL A 508 29.81 -19.77 -9.68
CA VAL A 508 30.68 -20.71 -8.97
C VAL A 508 32.08 -20.61 -9.55
N ARG A 509 33.02 -20.09 -8.76
CA ARG A 509 34.40 -19.88 -9.19
C ARG A 509 35.19 -21.19 -9.28
N LYS A 510 36.32 -21.14 -9.98
CA LYS A 510 37.29 -22.24 -10.00
C LYS A 510 37.67 -22.69 -8.58
N GLY A 511 37.59 -24.00 -8.32
CA GLY A 511 37.96 -24.61 -7.04
C GLY A 511 36.86 -24.54 -5.96
N ALA A 512 35.76 -23.86 -6.22
CA ALA A 512 34.60 -23.83 -5.33
C ALA A 512 33.64 -24.99 -5.62
N HIS A 513 33.05 -25.55 -4.56
CA HIS A 513 31.96 -26.51 -4.64
C HIS A 513 30.71 -25.96 -3.94
N LEU A 514 29.71 -25.57 -4.74
CA LEU A 514 28.41 -25.13 -4.23
C LEU A 514 27.42 -26.29 -4.17
N ILE A 515 26.87 -26.56 -2.99
CA ILE A 515 25.75 -27.49 -2.81
C ILE A 515 24.45 -26.68 -2.75
N ILE A 516 23.44 -27.08 -3.51
CA ILE A 516 22.11 -26.48 -3.55
C ILE A 516 21.12 -27.52 -3.04
N GLY A 517 20.40 -27.16 -1.98
CA GLY A 517 19.66 -28.05 -1.10
C GLY A 517 20.51 -28.59 0.05
N GLY A 518 20.24 -29.82 0.48
CA GLY A 518 20.93 -30.38 1.64
C GLY A 518 20.34 -31.70 2.12
N THR A 519 20.27 -31.89 3.43
CA THR A 519 19.65 -33.09 4.05
C THR A 519 18.13 -33.03 4.00
N SER A 520 17.55 -31.85 4.19
CA SER A 520 16.11 -31.60 4.10
C SER A 520 15.71 -31.16 2.70
N LYS A 521 14.44 -31.39 2.35
CA LYS A 521 13.88 -30.92 1.08
C LYS A 521 13.80 -29.39 1.06
N SER A 522 14.42 -28.78 0.06
CA SER A 522 14.36 -27.34 -0.24
C SER A 522 13.47 -27.05 -1.45
N GLU A 523 12.81 -25.90 -1.46
CA GLU A 523 12.17 -25.30 -2.63
C GLU A 523 12.89 -24.00 -3.01
N ILE A 524 13.34 -23.90 -4.26
CA ILE A 524 14.04 -22.74 -4.78
C ILE A 524 13.25 -22.19 -5.95
N LYS A 525 12.83 -20.94 -5.81
CA LYS A 525 12.08 -20.19 -6.81
C LYS A 525 13.03 -19.24 -7.52
N VAL A 526 13.05 -19.28 -8.84
CA VAL A 526 14.02 -18.51 -9.64
C VAL A 526 13.28 -17.55 -10.55
N MET A 527 13.64 -16.27 -10.53
CA MET A 527 13.09 -15.32 -11.51
C MET A 527 13.48 -15.74 -12.94
N PRO A 528 12.58 -15.59 -13.92
CA PRO A 528 12.91 -15.89 -15.31
C PRO A 528 14.16 -15.18 -15.81
N GLY A 529 14.98 -15.89 -16.58
CA GLY A 529 16.22 -15.40 -17.19
C GLY A 529 17.45 -15.38 -16.28
N GLN A 530 17.34 -15.83 -15.02
CA GLN A 530 18.53 -15.98 -14.16
C GLN A 530 19.36 -17.19 -14.57
N LYS A 531 20.67 -17.12 -14.32
CA LYS A 531 21.60 -18.19 -14.65
C LYS A 531 22.56 -18.56 -13.53
N ILE A 532 22.94 -19.83 -13.50
CA ILE A 532 24.09 -20.34 -12.73
C ILE A 532 25.25 -20.55 -13.70
N THR A 533 26.34 -19.83 -13.50
CA THR A 533 27.58 -20.00 -14.26
C THR A 533 28.60 -20.75 -13.41
N VAL A 534 29.18 -21.83 -13.93
CA VAL A 534 30.23 -22.60 -13.25
C VAL A 534 31.51 -22.48 -14.05
N GLU A 535 32.51 -21.82 -13.46
CA GLU A 535 33.84 -21.68 -14.03
C GLU A 535 34.57 -23.04 -14.11
N ASN A 536 35.61 -23.07 -14.93
CA ASN A 536 36.45 -24.25 -15.10
C ASN A 536 37.13 -24.66 -13.78
N GLY A 537 36.83 -25.88 -13.32
CA GLY A 537 37.28 -26.41 -12.04
C GLY A 537 36.36 -26.06 -10.87
N GLY A 538 35.24 -25.37 -11.10
CA GLY A 538 34.15 -25.22 -10.14
C GLY A 538 33.15 -26.37 -10.21
N GLN A 539 32.40 -26.59 -9.14
CA GLN A 539 31.40 -27.65 -9.04
C GLN A 539 30.10 -27.13 -8.42
N VAL A 540 28.97 -27.51 -8.98
CA VAL A 540 27.64 -27.34 -8.38
C VAL A 540 26.98 -28.71 -8.17
N THR A 541 26.31 -28.91 -7.03
CA THR A 541 25.58 -30.14 -6.71
C THR A 541 24.18 -29.82 -6.21
N PHE A 542 23.15 -30.32 -6.88
CA PHE A 542 21.77 -30.24 -6.42
C PHE A 542 21.44 -31.48 -5.62
N THR A 543 20.85 -31.36 -4.43
CA THR A 543 20.41 -32.52 -3.63
C THR A 543 19.23 -32.16 -2.74
N ASN A 544 18.21 -33.03 -2.71
CA ASN A 544 16.95 -32.82 -2.01
C ASN A 544 16.36 -31.43 -2.28
N VAL A 545 16.23 -31.06 -3.54
CA VAL A 545 15.80 -29.70 -3.92
C VAL A 545 14.87 -29.72 -5.12
N ASP A 546 13.84 -28.87 -5.07
CA ASP A 546 13.04 -28.48 -6.22
C ASP A 546 13.46 -27.07 -6.63
N VAL A 547 13.90 -26.89 -7.87
CA VAL A 547 14.23 -25.57 -8.43
C VAL A 547 13.27 -25.30 -9.58
N ALA A 548 12.55 -24.19 -9.54
CA ALA A 548 11.57 -23.83 -10.55
C ALA A 548 11.64 -22.35 -10.89
N ALA A 549 11.56 -22.03 -12.19
CA ALA A 549 11.36 -20.64 -12.59
C ALA A 549 9.92 -20.20 -12.30
N SER A 550 9.78 -18.97 -11.81
CA SER A 550 8.48 -18.33 -11.63
C SER A 550 7.77 -18.16 -12.98
N CYS A 551 6.43 -18.14 -12.95
CA CYS A 551 5.61 -17.65 -14.06
C CYS A 551 5.78 -18.42 -15.39
N GLY A 552 6.22 -19.68 -15.31
CA GLY A 552 6.43 -20.55 -16.48
C GLY A 552 7.61 -20.13 -17.37
N GLY A 553 8.40 -19.14 -16.96
CA GLY A 553 9.63 -18.74 -17.63
C GLY A 553 10.73 -19.80 -17.49
N SER A 554 11.96 -19.49 -17.88
CA SER A 554 13.10 -20.41 -17.81
C SER A 554 14.28 -19.82 -17.04
N TRP A 555 15.16 -20.69 -16.57
CA TRP A 555 16.46 -20.34 -15.96
C TRP A 555 17.56 -21.20 -16.57
N GLU A 556 18.81 -20.78 -16.48
CA GLU A 556 19.93 -21.43 -17.19
C GLU A 556 21.01 -21.96 -16.24
N ILE A 557 21.69 -23.03 -16.66
CA ILE A 557 22.99 -23.44 -16.12
C ILE A 557 24.02 -23.43 -17.24
N GLU A 558 25.08 -22.65 -17.06
CA GLU A 558 26.19 -22.48 -17.98
C GLU A 558 27.47 -23.08 -17.39
N LEU A 559 28.03 -24.11 -18.03
CA LEU A 559 29.29 -24.75 -17.65
C LEU A 559 30.38 -24.31 -18.63
N LEU A 560 31.41 -23.59 -18.16
CA LEU A 560 32.39 -22.93 -19.04
C LEU A 560 33.45 -23.86 -19.68
N SER A 561 33.16 -25.16 -19.92
CA SER A 561 33.96 -26.03 -20.81
C SER A 561 33.23 -27.17 -21.54
N SER A 562 33.38 -27.19 -22.89
CA SER A 562 33.66 -28.40 -23.67
C SER A 562 35.02 -28.21 -24.35
N GLY A 563 36.02 -29.00 -23.98
CA GLY A 563 37.35 -29.01 -24.61
C GLY A 563 37.59 -30.37 -25.27
N PHE A 564 37.98 -30.38 -26.55
CA PHE A 564 38.32 -31.59 -27.29
C PHE A 564 39.65 -32.21 -26.82
N TRP A 565 39.59 -33.51 -26.49
CA TRP A 565 40.60 -34.56 -26.32
C TRP A 565 42.03 -34.24 -25.83
N GLY A 566 42.35 -34.77 -24.63
CA GLY A 566 43.73 -35.00 -24.19
C GLY A 566 43.90 -35.08 -22.67
N LYS A 567 43.72 -36.28 -22.12
CA LYS A 567 44.08 -36.79 -20.77
C LYS A 567 44.38 -35.78 -19.61
N SER A 568 43.52 -35.90 -18.58
CA SER A 568 43.74 -35.72 -17.12
C SER A 568 42.75 -34.73 -16.47
N ARG A 569 42.10 -35.20 -15.40
CA ARG A 569 40.94 -34.61 -14.72
C ARG A 569 41.38 -33.74 -13.54
N SER A 570 41.12 -32.43 -13.60
CA SER A 570 41.04 -31.51 -12.44
C SER A 570 40.48 -30.11 -12.76
N ASN A 571 40.29 -29.74 -14.04
CA ASN A 571 39.92 -28.36 -14.44
C ASN A 571 38.58 -28.24 -15.19
N LYS A 572 37.66 -29.21 -15.06
CA LYS A 572 36.34 -29.11 -15.70
C LYS A 572 35.30 -28.52 -14.75
N SER A 573 34.40 -27.71 -15.28
CA SER A 573 33.16 -27.30 -14.60
C SER A 573 32.21 -28.49 -14.48
N VAL A 574 31.65 -28.75 -13.30
CA VAL A 574 30.81 -29.93 -13.04
C VAL A 574 29.46 -29.52 -12.45
N ALA A 575 28.37 -30.09 -12.97
CA ALA A 575 27.06 -30.08 -12.33
C ALA A 575 26.66 -31.52 -11.95
N VAL A 576 26.25 -31.73 -10.69
CA VAL A 576 25.87 -33.04 -10.15
C VAL A 576 24.42 -33.01 -9.68
N LEU A 577 23.64 -34.03 -10.03
CA LEU A 577 22.31 -34.28 -9.46
C LEU A 577 22.43 -35.39 -8.41
N GLY A 578 22.13 -35.04 -7.16
CA GLY A 578 22.05 -35.94 -6.02
C GLY A 578 20.65 -36.54 -5.86
N ASN A 579 20.27 -36.83 -4.62
CA ASN A 579 18.98 -37.47 -4.31
C ASN A 579 17.82 -36.48 -4.46
N GLN A 580 16.65 -36.97 -4.89
CA GLN A 580 15.38 -36.22 -4.90
C GLN A 580 15.49 -34.78 -5.44
N VAL A 581 15.97 -34.66 -6.68
CA VAL A 581 16.09 -33.36 -7.37
C VAL A 581 15.00 -33.21 -8.42
N LYS A 582 14.36 -32.04 -8.48
CA LYS A 582 13.47 -31.62 -9.57
C LYS A 582 13.93 -30.27 -10.09
N LEU A 583 14.34 -30.19 -11.35
CA LEU A 583 14.72 -28.94 -12.01
C LEU A 583 13.66 -28.62 -13.07
N LEU A 584 12.77 -27.70 -12.78
CA LEU A 584 11.69 -27.27 -13.66
C LEU A 584 12.14 -26.04 -14.46
N ASN A 585 11.76 -26.02 -15.75
CA ASN A 585 12.03 -24.90 -16.65
C ASN A 585 13.52 -24.55 -16.85
N LEU A 586 14.41 -25.54 -16.75
CA LEU A 586 15.83 -25.38 -17.00
C LEU A 586 16.13 -25.37 -18.51
N GLU A 587 16.68 -24.26 -19.02
CA GLU A 587 17.26 -24.16 -20.34
C GLU A 587 18.75 -24.53 -20.32
N ASN A 588 19.18 -25.33 -21.29
CA ASN A 588 20.53 -25.88 -21.35
C ASN A 588 21.27 -25.44 -22.62
N LYS A 589 22.27 -24.58 -22.46
CA LYS A 589 23.14 -24.10 -23.55
C LYS A 589 24.52 -24.78 -23.61
N GLY A 590 24.79 -25.75 -22.72
CA GLY A 590 26.02 -26.56 -22.72
C GLY A 590 25.82 -27.93 -23.38
N GLN A 591 26.90 -28.54 -23.91
CA GLN A 591 26.89 -29.92 -24.42
C GLN A 591 26.64 -30.94 -23.28
N PHE A 592 25.38 -31.11 -22.89
CA PHE A 592 24.93 -32.23 -22.06
C PHE A 592 24.48 -33.38 -22.96
N PRO A 593 25.23 -34.49 -23.06
CA PRO A 593 24.60 -35.76 -23.39
C PRO A 593 23.87 -36.24 -22.12
N LEU A 594 22.54 -36.37 -22.20
CA LEU A 594 21.59 -36.82 -21.16
C LEU A 594 20.92 -35.72 -20.32
N LEU A 595 19.91 -35.08 -20.91
CA LEU A 595 18.70 -34.63 -20.21
C LEU A 595 17.52 -34.60 -21.21
N LYS A 596 17.29 -35.71 -21.91
CA LYS A 596 16.12 -35.87 -22.81
C LYS A 596 15.00 -36.76 -22.25
N LYS A 597 15.14 -37.24 -21.01
CA LYS A 597 14.09 -37.94 -20.26
C LYS A 597 14.36 -37.80 -18.76
N LEU A 598 13.81 -36.75 -18.14
CA LEU A 598 13.56 -36.63 -16.70
C LEU A 598 12.45 -35.61 -16.52
#